data_AF-A0A937INF0-F1
#
_entry.id   AF-A0A937INF0-F1
#
_cell.length_a   1.000
_cell.length_b   1.000
_cell.length_c   1.000
_cell.angle_alpha   90.00
_cell.angle_beta   90.00
_cell.angle_gamma   90.00
#
_symmetry.space_group_name_H-M   'P 1'
#
loop_
_entity.id
_entity.type
_entity.pdbx_description
1 polymer ?
#
loop_
_entity_poly.entity_id
_entity_poly.type
_entity_poly.pdbx_seq_one_letter_code
_entity_poly.pdbx_strand_id
1 'polypeptide(L)'
;MRFLKYNFLPLSLCVLAGFTTLDSKISFAGGDPTIKDQKVKSSKSNVKQHSHSKTYVTKQKNLSSTTNSTVNTKSNNNTDTENTGFAAIEDVPLIVDLSSVTDADGMGTVSVQWQISNDNKKWTNISGATTQSFTPREIHVGSRLRVVISYVDGQGNLEPLTSPPSTPVKNVNDKPTGSARLIGSSVEDSALVVDTSNIADEDGIGGFDISWQRSSSKS
;
A
#
# COMPACT_ATOMS: atom_id res chain seq x y z
N MET A 1 -1.18 27.46 56.86
CA MET A 1 -2.44 27.16 56.15
C MET A 1 -2.61 28.19 55.04
N ARG A 2 -2.37 27.82 53.78
CA ARG A 2 -2.54 28.69 52.61
C ARG A 2 -3.48 27.98 51.64
N PHE A 3 -4.63 28.60 51.40
CA PHE A 3 -5.66 28.16 50.47
C PHE A 3 -5.24 28.51 49.04
N LEU A 4 -5.19 27.52 48.14
CA LEU A 4 -5.12 27.75 46.70
C LEU A 4 -6.54 27.81 46.14
N LYS A 5 -6.91 28.97 45.58
CA LYS A 5 -8.14 29.16 44.79
C LYS A 5 -7.96 28.49 43.43
N TYR A 6 -8.90 27.62 43.06
CA TYR A 6 -9.05 27.09 41.71
C TYR A 6 -9.57 28.19 40.78
N ASN A 7 -8.87 28.43 39.67
CA ASN A 7 -9.29 29.33 38.60
C ASN A 7 -9.74 28.49 37.40
N PHE A 8 -11.04 28.46 37.14
CA PHE A 8 -11.62 27.85 35.93
C PHE A 8 -11.65 28.90 34.81
N LEU A 9 -10.92 28.64 33.73
CA LEU A 9 -11.06 29.34 32.44
C LEU A 9 -11.57 28.31 31.41
N PRO A 10 -12.68 28.55 30.71
CA PRO A 10 -13.09 27.68 29.61
C PRO A 10 -12.29 28.03 28.34
N LEU A 11 -11.69 27.01 27.73
CA LEU A 11 -10.98 27.10 26.46
C LEU A 11 -12.02 27.19 25.32
N SER A 12 -12.09 28.34 24.65
CA SER A 12 -12.91 28.52 23.45
C SER A 12 -12.17 27.91 22.26
N LEU A 13 -12.72 26.84 21.68
CA LEU A 13 -12.22 26.17 20.48
C LEU A 13 -12.90 26.79 19.25
N CYS A 14 -12.18 27.65 18.54
CA CYS A 14 -12.64 28.21 17.26
C CYS A 14 -12.12 27.33 16.12
N VAL A 15 -13.01 26.54 15.51
CA VAL A 15 -12.69 25.73 14.32
C VAL A 15 -13.03 26.56 13.08
N LEU A 16 -11.99 27.02 12.37
CA LEU A 16 -12.13 27.57 11.02
C LEU A 16 -12.19 26.41 10.02
N ALA A 17 -13.39 26.10 9.53
CA ALA A 17 -13.57 25.27 8.34
C ALA A 17 -13.47 26.15 7.09
N GLY A 18 -12.34 26.10 6.40
CA GLY A 18 -12.20 26.66 5.05
C GLY A 18 -12.85 25.72 4.04
N PHE A 19 -13.94 26.15 3.42
CA PHE A 19 -14.55 25.47 2.30
C PHE A 19 -13.77 25.81 1.03
N THR A 20 -13.07 24.84 0.44
CA THR A 20 -12.57 24.95 -0.94
C THR A 20 -13.64 24.40 -1.88
N THR A 21 -14.14 25.24 -2.78
CA THR A 21 -15.05 24.82 -3.84
C THR A 21 -14.23 24.13 -4.94
N LEU A 22 -14.36 22.81 -5.05
CA LEU A 22 -13.95 22.07 -6.25
C LEU A 22 -14.99 22.37 -7.35
N ASP A 23 -14.61 23.21 -8.31
CA ASP A 23 -15.41 23.48 -9.51
C ASP A 23 -15.33 22.26 -10.45
N SER A 24 -16.19 21.27 -10.20
CA SER A 24 -16.38 20.15 -11.13
C SER A 24 -17.17 20.68 -12.33
N LYS A 25 -16.51 20.79 -13.49
CA LYS A 25 -17.19 21.02 -14.77
C LYS A 25 -18.17 19.86 -15.02
N ILE A 26 -19.46 20.12 -14.79
CA ILE A 26 -20.55 19.23 -15.18
C ILE A 26 -20.66 19.35 -16.70
N SER A 27 -20.20 18.34 -17.44
CA SER A 27 -20.49 18.22 -18.87
C SER A 27 -21.88 17.64 -19.04
N PHE A 28 -22.83 18.51 -19.37
CA PHE A 28 -24.20 18.16 -19.71
C PHE A 28 -24.24 17.68 -21.16
N ALA A 29 -24.36 16.38 -21.38
CA ALA A 29 -24.61 15.81 -22.70
C ALA A 29 -26.11 15.52 -22.84
N GLY A 30 -26.91 16.58 -22.94
CA GLY A 30 -28.33 16.52 -23.25
C GLY A 30 -28.64 17.55 -24.33
N GLY A 31 -28.94 17.09 -25.55
CA GLY A 31 -29.32 17.96 -26.65
C GLY A 31 -30.72 18.53 -26.43
N ASP A 32 -30.83 19.84 -26.31
CA ASP A 32 -32.08 20.58 -26.38
C ASP A 32 -32.53 20.63 -27.86
N PRO A 33 -33.66 20.00 -28.25
CA PRO A 33 -34.12 19.97 -29.64
C PRO A 33 -34.69 21.32 -30.14
N THR A 34 -34.70 22.36 -29.30
CA THR A 34 -35.30 23.66 -29.61
C THR A 34 -34.29 24.73 -30.06
N ILE A 35 -32.99 24.44 -30.02
CA ILE A 35 -31.92 25.40 -30.38
C ILE A 35 -31.41 25.10 -31.78
N LYS A 36 -31.56 26.06 -32.71
CA LYS A 36 -30.92 25.99 -34.03
C LYS A 36 -29.41 26.20 -33.90
N ASP A 37 -28.62 25.27 -34.42
CA ASP A 37 -27.16 25.30 -34.39
C ASP A 37 -26.60 26.63 -34.95
N GLN A 38 -25.79 27.32 -34.16
CA GLN A 38 -24.88 28.34 -34.69
C GLN A 38 -23.60 27.67 -35.19
N LYS A 39 -23.26 27.89 -36.45
CA LYS A 39 -22.08 27.35 -37.11
C LYS A 39 -20.80 27.84 -36.42
N VAL A 40 -20.21 26.99 -35.58
CA VAL A 40 -18.88 27.24 -34.98
C VAL A 40 -17.84 27.29 -36.09
N LYS A 41 -17.14 28.42 -36.23
CA LYS A 41 -15.93 28.51 -37.05
C LYS A 41 -14.81 27.75 -36.33
N SER A 42 -14.33 26.66 -36.92
CA SER A 42 -13.21 25.89 -36.40
C SER A 42 -11.92 26.71 -36.44
N SER A 43 -11.37 27.07 -35.29
CA SER A 43 -9.96 27.45 -35.17
C SER A 43 -9.11 26.17 -35.13
N LYS A 44 -8.18 26.02 -36.08
CA LYS A 44 -7.25 24.87 -36.13
C LYS A 44 -6.40 24.83 -34.86
N SER A 45 -6.48 23.73 -34.11
CA SER A 45 -5.57 23.44 -33.00
C SER A 45 -4.35 22.65 -33.50
N ASN A 46 -3.14 23.09 -33.16
CA ASN A 46 -1.87 22.44 -33.50
C ASN A 46 -1.51 21.30 -32.53
N VAL A 47 -2.46 20.42 -32.22
CA VAL A 47 -2.20 19.24 -31.37
C VAL A 47 -1.86 18.06 -32.27
N LYS A 48 -0.59 17.63 -32.23
CA LYS A 48 -0.12 16.42 -32.92
C LYS A 48 -0.61 15.21 -32.13
N GLN A 49 -1.72 14.60 -32.56
CA GLN A 49 -2.18 13.32 -31.99
C GLN A 49 -1.21 12.20 -32.39
N HIS A 50 -0.70 11.46 -31.41
CA HIS A 50 0.03 10.22 -31.64
C HIS A 50 -0.99 9.08 -31.72
N SER A 51 -1.18 8.51 -32.91
CA SER A 51 -1.98 7.30 -33.08
C SER A 51 -1.27 6.10 -32.44
N HIS A 52 -1.92 5.43 -31.49
CA HIS A 52 -1.47 4.14 -30.95
C HIS A 52 -2.48 3.05 -31.28
N SER A 53 -2.57 2.69 -32.56
CA SER A 53 -3.03 1.37 -32.97
C SER A 53 -1.85 0.40 -32.93
N LYS A 54 -1.53 -0.14 -31.75
CA LYS A 54 -0.67 -1.31 -31.62
C LYS A 54 -1.47 -2.45 -30.99
N THR A 55 -1.87 -3.38 -31.84
CA THR A 55 -2.39 -4.70 -31.46
C THR A 55 -1.23 -5.50 -30.86
N TYR A 56 -1.29 -5.81 -29.57
CA TYR A 56 -0.38 -6.77 -28.95
C TYR A 56 -0.98 -8.17 -29.13
N VAL A 57 -0.30 -9.00 -29.91
CA VAL A 57 -0.57 -10.43 -29.99
C VAL A 57 0.03 -11.09 -28.74
N THR A 58 -0.81 -11.47 -27.79
CA THR A 58 -0.40 -12.21 -26.60
C THR A 58 -0.05 -13.65 -26.99
N LYS A 59 1.25 -13.99 -27.01
CA LYS A 59 1.66 -15.40 -26.89
C LYS A 59 1.38 -15.83 -25.46
N GLN A 60 0.37 -16.67 -25.26
CA GLN A 60 0.18 -17.42 -24.03
C GLN A 60 1.42 -18.29 -23.78
N LYS A 61 2.15 -18.00 -22.70
CA LYS A 61 3.01 -18.99 -22.05
C LYS A 61 2.29 -19.37 -20.75
N ASN A 62 1.75 -20.57 -20.72
CA ASN A 62 1.20 -21.20 -19.52
C ASN A 62 2.17 -21.03 -18.36
N LEU A 63 1.72 -20.41 -17.28
CA LEU A 63 2.38 -20.47 -15.99
C LEU A 63 1.53 -21.35 -15.09
N SER A 64 1.89 -22.63 -15.07
CA SER A 64 1.37 -23.59 -14.11
C SER A 64 1.67 -23.12 -12.70
N SER A 65 0.64 -23.15 -11.86
CA SER A 65 0.72 -23.10 -10.42
C SER A 65 1.56 -24.26 -9.86
N THR A 66 2.05 -24.01 -8.64
CA THR A 66 2.79 -24.91 -7.73
C THR A 66 4.30 -24.71 -7.72
N THR A 67 4.76 -23.91 -6.75
CA THR A 67 5.93 -24.30 -5.95
C THR A 67 5.74 -23.85 -4.50
N ASN A 68 5.55 -24.82 -3.61
CA ASN A 68 5.83 -24.65 -2.19
C ASN A 68 7.34 -24.39 -2.05
N SER A 69 7.74 -23.15 -1.78
CA SER A 69 9.14 -22.83 -1.50
C SER A 69 9.29 -22.55 -0.02
N THR A 70 9.55 -23.63 0.73
CA THR A 70 10.27 -23.56 1.99
C THR A 70 11.67 -23.06 1.68
N VAL A 71 11.92 -21.77 1.85
CA VAL A 71 13.26 -21.19 1.76
C VAL A 71 14.00 -21.55 3.05
N ASN A 72 14.73 -22.65 2.99
CA ASN A 72 15.66 -23.06 4.03
C ASN A 72 17.04 -22.48 3.67
N THR A 73 17.36 -21.27 4.09
CA THR A 73 18.69 -20.67 3.91
C THR A 73 19.62 -21.11 5.04
N LYS A 74 20.31 -22.23 4.83
CA LYS A 74 21.59 -22.50 5.52
C LYS A 74 22.66 -21.57 4.94
N SER A 75 23.20 -20.68 5.77
CA SER A 75 24.42 -19.94 5.43
C SER A 75 25.64 -20.77 5.82
N ASN A 76 26.36 -21.29 4.83
CA ASN A 76 27.69 -21.84 5.02
C ASN A 76 28.71 -20.70 4.88
N ASN A 77 29.58 -20.55 5.88
CA ASN A 77 30.69 -19.60 5.89
C ASN A 77 31.73 -19.94 4.81
N ASN A 78 32.10 -18.98 3.94
CA ASN A 78 33.41 -18.32 3.88
C ASN A 78 33.69 -17.59 2.53
N THR A 79 34.41 -16.47 2.63
CA THR A 79 35.14 -15.65 1.63
C THR A 79 34.37 -14.70 0.70
N ASP A 80 34.57 -13.40 0.95
CA ASP A 80 34.40 -12.24 0.06
C ASP A 80 33.29 -12.33 -0.99
N THR A 81 32.05 -12.19 -0.52
CA THR A 81 30.92 -11.97 -1.42
C THR A 81 30.19 -10.73 -0.93
N GLU A 82 30.12 -9.73 -1.80
CA GLU A 82 29.24 -8.57 -1.67
C GLU A 82 27.97 -8.95 -0.91
N ASN A 83 27.78 -8.30 0.24
CA ASN A 83 26.69 -8.47 1.20
C ASN A 83 25.34 -8.16 0.55
N THR A 84 24.94 -9.00 -0.39
CA THR A 84 23.68 -8.92 -1.09
C THR A 84 22.63 -9.44 -0.12
N GLY A 85 21.85 -8.51 0.39
CA GLY A 85 20.72 -8.78 1.27
C GLY A 85 19.80 -9.88 0.78
N PHE A 86 18.99 -10.41 1.69
CA PHE A 86 17.89 -11.29 1.32
C PHE A 86 16.81 -10.53 0.54
N ALA A 87 16.06 -11.25 -0.31
CA ALA A 87 14.94 -10.68 -1.03
C ALA A 87 13.76 -10.47 -0.08
N ALA A 88 13.18 -9.27 -0.08
CA ALA A 88 11.93 -8.98 0.62
C ALA A 88 10.81 -8.79 -0.39
N ILE A 89 9.71 -9.50 -0.18
CA ILE A 89 8.50 -9.44 -1.01
C ILE A 89 7.34 -9.24 -0.05
N GLU A 90 6.41 -8.37 -0.43
CA GLU A 90 5.13 -8.22 0.24
C GLU A 90 4.41 -9.55 0.42
N ASP A 91 3.68 -9.69 1.53
CA ASP A 91 2.92 -10.88 1.91
C ASP A 91 3.72 -12.17 2.11
N VAL A 92 5.02 -12.14 1.88
CA VAL A 92 5.92 -13.26 2.10
C VAL A 92 6.60 -13.12 3.47
N PRO A 93 6.45 -14.10 4.38
CA PRO A 93 7.07 -14.03 5.69
C PRO A 93 8.60 -14.12 5.58
N LEU A 94 9.28 -13.20 6.25
CA LEU A 94 10.70 -13.23 6.54
C LEU A 94 10.89 -13.90 7.90
N ILE A 95 11.74 -14.93 7.95
CA ILE A 95 11.97 -15.72 9.16
C ILE A 95 13.44 -15.59 9.54
N VAL A 96 13.68 -15.26 10.81
CA VAL A 96 15.03 -15.29 11.38
C VAL A 96 15.29 -16.65 12.02
N ASP A 97 16.38 -17.28 11.60
CA ASP A 97 16.88 -18.51 12.23
C ASP A 97 17.78 -18.14 13.40
N LEU A 98 17.38 -18.53 14.61
CA LEU A 98 18.15 -18.32 15.84
C LEU A 98 18.93 -19.55 16.27
N SER A 99 18.81 -20.68 15.56
CA SER A 99 19.41 -21.96 15.96
C SER A 99 20.94 -21.95 15.94
N SER A 100 21.53 -21.06 15.15
CA SER A 100 22.99 -20.87 15.08
C SER A 100 23.52 -19.83 16.07
N VAL A 101 22.65 -19.16 16.83
CA VAL A 101 23.09 -18.19 17.84
C VAL A 101 23.47 -18.94 19.10
N THR A 102 24.77 -19.00 19.36
CA THR A 102 25.34 -19.66 20.53
C THR A 102 26.47 -18.82 21.08
N ASP A 103 26.54 -18.72 22.41
CA ASP A 103 27.63 -18.07 23.12
C ASP A 103 28.37 -19.09 24.00
N ALA A 104 29.69 -18.99 24.08
CA ALA A 104 30.54 -19.91 24.85
C ALA A 104 30.26 -19.83 26.36
N ASP A 105 29.88 -18.66 26.85
CA ASP A 105 29.68 -18.39 28.26
C ASP A 105 28.20 -18.44 28.67
N GLY A 106 27.34 -18.85 27.75
CA GLY A 106 25.91 -19.02 27.94
C GLY A 106 25.09 -17.86 27.38
N MET A 107 23.90 -18.19 26.89
CA MET A 107 22.98 -17.23 26.28
C MET A 107 21.75 -17.06 27.16
N GLY A 108 21.41 -15.81 27.48
CA GLY A 108 20.16 -15.44 28.11
C GLY A 108 18.98 -15.45 27.13
N THR A 109 17.88 -14.79 27.52
CA THR A 109 16.71 -14.67 26.66
C THR A 109 17.01 -13.79 25.45
N VAL A 110 16.67 -14.28 24.26
CA VAL A 110 16.83 -13.54 23.01
C VAL A 110 15.66 -12.60 22.79
N SER A 111 15.96 -11.35 22.48
CA SER A 111 15.02 -10.34 22.00
C SER A 111 15.19 -10.14 20.50
N VAL A 112 14.08 -9.95 19.79
CA VAL A 112 14.05 -9.69 18.35
C VAL A 112 13.38 -8.34 18.10
N GLN A 113 13.91 -7.57 17.17
CA GLN A 113 13.32 -6.31 16.72
C GLN A 113 13.56 -6.11 15.23
N TRP A 114 12.48 -6.01 14.46
CA TRP A 114 12.56 -5.64 13.04
C TRP A 114 12.70 -4.13 12.87
N GLN A 115 13.49 -3.74 11.88
CA GLN A 115 13.76 -2.36 11.53
C GLN A 115 13.53 -2.09 10.05
N ILE A 116 13.13 -0.87 9.74
CA ILE A 116 12.85 -0.38 8.39
C ILE A 116 13.73 0.83 8.06
N SER A 117 14.10 0.96 6.79
CA SER A 117 14.85 2.09 6.25
C SER A 117 14.47 2.37 4.79
N ASN A 118 14.21 3.64 4.45
CA ASN A 118 13.99 4.07 3.06
C ASN A 118 15.31 4.37 2.33
N ASP A 119 16.39 4.69 3.05
CA ASP A 119 17.65 5.19 2.49
C ASP A 119 18.84 4.25 2.71
N ASN A 120 18.61 3.11 3.36
CA ASN A 120 19.64 2.14 3.80
C ASN A 120 20.68 2.73 4.78
N LYS A 121 20.41 3.88 5.39
CA LYS A 121 21.33 4.58 6.28
C LYS A 121 20.72 4.79 7.66
N LYS A 122 19.48 5.27 7.71
CA LYS A 122 18.72 5.48 8.94
C LYS A 122 17.72 4.38 9.12
N TRP A 123 17.80 3.71 10.26
CA TRP A 123 16.97 2.57 10.60
C TRP A 123 16.07 2.91 11.77
N THR A 124 14.79 2.57 11.63
CA THR A 124 13.76 2.80 12.65
C THR A 124 13.13 1.48 13.04
N ASN A 125 12.82 1.30 14.32
CA ASN A 125 12.11 0.10 14.78
C ASN A 125 10.68 0.09 14.23
N ILE A 126 10.26 -1.07 13.72
CA ILE A 126 8.86 -1.32 13.37
C ILE A 126 8.13 -1.68 14.65
N SER A 127 7.15 -0.85 15.03
CA SER A 127 6.41 -1.03 16.28
C SER A 127 5.74 -2.41 16.35
N GLY A 128 5.92 -3.11 17.46
CA GLY A 128 5.34 -4.45 17.70
C GLY A 128 6.02 -5.61 16.96
N ALA A 129 6.93 -5.34 16.01
CA ALA A 129 7.60 -6.37 15.24
C ALA A 129 8.77 -7.00 16.03
N THR A 130 8.41 -7.82 17.02
CA THR A 130 9.34 -8.44 17.99
C THR A 130 9.35 -9.97 17.91
N THR A 131 8.74 -10.53 16.88
CA THR A 131 8.65 -11.97 16.62
C THR A 131 9.73 -12.42 15.63
N GLN A 132 10.07 -13.72 15.67
CA GLN A 132 11.02 -14.32 14.72
C GLN A 132 10.56 -14.22 13.26
N SER A 133 9.25 -14.21 13.03
CA SER A 133 8.68 -13.97 11.70
C SER A 133 8.17 -12.54 11.56
N PHE A 134 8.39 -11.93 10.41
CA PHE A 134 7.76 -10.67 10.02
C PHE A 134 7.29 -10.75 8.57
N THR A 135 6.04 -10.35 8.32
CA THR A 135 5.47 -10.34 6.97
C THR A 135 5.35 -8.89 6.51
N PRO A 136 6.10 -8.45 5.47
CA PRO A 136 5.94 -7.13 4.88
C PRO A 136 4.53 -6.97 4.29
N ARG A 137 4.11 -5.72 4.13
CA ARG A 137 2.79 -5.25 3.69
C ARG A 137 2.98 -4.00 2.85
N GLU A 138 1.92 -3.47 2.27
CA GLU A 138 1.96 -2.33 1.35
C GLU A 138 2.74 -1.13 1.92
N ILE A 139 2.53 -0.80 3.20
CA ILE A 139 3.25 0.30 3.88
C ILE A 139 4.78 0.12 3.92
N HIS A 140 5.30 -1.08 3.71
CA HIS A 140 6.71 -1.40 3.71
C HIS A 140 7.30 -1.42 2.29
N VAL A 141 6.48 -1.40 1.23
CA VAL A 141 6.90 -1.47 -0.17
C VAL A 141 7.93 -0.37 -0.48
N GLY A 142 8.97 -0.76 -1.22
CA GLY A 142 10.09 0.13 -1.57
C GLY A 142 11.08 0.42 -0.44
N SER A 143 10.76 0.08 0.81
CA SER A 143 11.68 0.20 1.94
C SER A 143 12.52 -1.05 2.11
N ARG A 144 13.67 -0.93 2.79
CA ARG A 144 14.51 -2.07 3.18
C ARG A 144 14.21 -2.47 4.62
N LEU A 145 14.37 -3.75 4.89
CA LEU A 145 14.13 -4.37 6.19
C LEU A 145 15.42 -5.00 6.71
N ARG A 146 15.58 -5.01 8.03
CA ARG A 146 16.59 -5.81 8.72
C ARG A 146 16.06 -6.24 10.07
N VAL A 147 16.70 -7.21 10.68
CA VAL A 147 16.41 -7.64 12.05
C VAL A 147 17.61 -7.37 12.94
N VAL A 148 17.34 -6.87 14.14
CA VAL A 148 18.30 -6.78 15.24
C VAL A 148 17.87 -7.78 16.30
N ILE A 149 18.78 -8.68 16.62
CA ILE A 149 18.65 -9.65 17.70
C ILE A 149 19.50 -9.13 18.86
N SER A 150 19.06 -9.28 20.10
CA SER A 150 19.90 -8.99 21.27
C SER A 150 19.66 -9.97 22.39
N TYR A 151 20.72 -10.39 23.09
CA TYR A 151 20.62 -11.21 24.29
C TYR A 151 21.55 -10.68 25.38
N VAL A 152 21.35 -11.16 26.61
CA VAL A 152 22.27 -10.94 27.72
C VAL A 152 23.10 -12.21 27.90
N ASP A 153 24.43 -12.11 27.87
CA ASP A 153 25.34 -13.24 28.05
C ASP A 153 25.36 -13.74 29.51
N GLY A 154 26.10 -14.83 29.76
CA GLY A 154 26.29 -15.37 31.11
C GLY A 154 27.04 -14.44 32.09
N GLN A 155 27.63 -13.35 31.61
CA GLN A 155 28.33 -12.33 32.41
C GLN A 155 27.49 -11.07 32.63
N GLY A 156 26.29 -10.98 32.05
CA GLY A 156 25.39 -9.84 32.18
C GLY A 156 25.58 -8.75 31.12
N ASN A 157 26.36 -8.98 30.07
CA ASN A 157 26.55 -8.02 28.98
C ASN A 157 25.46 -8.16 27.92
N LEU A 158 25.01 -7.04 27.34
CA LEU A 158 24.06 -7.04 26.23
C LEU A 158 24.78 -7.13 24.90
N GLU A 159 24.46 -8.16 24.12
CA GLU A 159 25.08 -8.43 22.82
C GLU A 159 24.06 -8.30 21.68
N PRO A 160 24.23 -7.33 20.77
CA PRO A 160 23.36 -7.17 19.60
C PRO A 160 23.96 -7.79 18.33
N LEU A 161 23.16 -8.57 17.61
CA LEU A 161 23.47 -9.10 16.28
C LEU A 161 22.51 -8.46 15.26
N THR A 162 23.07 -7.91 14.18
CA THR A 162 22.27 -7.24 13.13
C THR A 162 22.40 -7.99 11.82
N SER A 163 21.26 -8.28 11.18
CA SER A 163 21.26 -8.91 9.86
C SER A 163 21.73 -7.94 8.77
N PRO A 164 22.22 -8.45 7.63
CA PRO A 164 22.29 -7.68 6.40
C PRO A 164 20.93 -7.03 6.08
N PRO A 165 20.90 -5.81 5.51
CA PRO A 165 19.69 -5.20 4.97
C PRO A 165 19.10 -6.03 3.84
N SER A 166 17.78 -6.10 3.71
CA SER A 166 17.12 -6.70 2.56
C SER A 166 17.27 -5.87 1.28
N THR A 167 16.86 -6.45 0.16
CA THR A 167 16.43 -5.64 -1.01
C THR A 167 15.23 -4.77 -0.62
N PRO A 168 14.95 -3.66 -1.33
CA PRO A 168 13.65 -3.00 -1.20
C PRO A 168 12.51 -4.01 -1.31
N VAL A 169 11.51 -3.89 -0.44
CA VAL A 169 10.31 -4.75 -0.45
C VAL A 169 9.64 -4.61 -1.80
N LYS A 170 9.50 -5.73 -2.50
CA LYS A 170 8.80 -5.80 -3.77
C LYS A 170 7.30 -5.95 -3.53
N ASN A 171 6.54 -5.06 -4.14
CA ASN A 171 5.09 -5.09 -4.21
C ASN A 171 4.58 -6.40 -4.85
N VAL A 172 3.47 -6.91 -4.33
CA VAL A 172 2.65 -7.97 -4.93
C VAL A 172 1.28 -7.39 -5.22
N ASN A 173 0.70 -7.72 -6.38
CA ASN A 173 -0.60 -7.16 -6.73
C ASN A 173 -1.72 -7.78 -5.89
N ASP A 174 -2.50 -6.94 -5.24
CA ASP A 174 -3.64 -7.30 -4.42
C ASP A 174 -4.97 -7.32 -5.19
N LYS A 175 -5.99 -7.88 -4.54
CA LYS A 175 -7.35 -7.85 -5.09
C LYS A 175 -8.07 -6.61 -4.58
N PRO A 176 -8.85 -5.93 -5.42
CA PRO A 176 -9.68 -4.85 -4.96
C PRO A 176 -10.72 -5.37 -3.99
N THR A 177 -11.00 -4.55 -2.99
CA THR A 177 -11.99 -4.77 -1.94
C THR A 177 -13.18 -3.83 -2.12
N GLY A 178 -14.29 -4.17 -1.47
CA GLY A 178 -15.52 -3.39 -1.52
C GLY A 178 -16.39 -3.64 -2.75
N SER A 179 -17.35 -2.74 -2.99
CA SER A 179 -18.35 -2.90 -4.05
C SER A 179 -18.93 -1.57 -4.51
N ALA A 180 -19.29 -1.49 -5.80
CA ALA A 180 -20.08 -0.39 -6.33
C ALA A 180 -21.51 -0.42 -5.76
N ARG A 181 -22.09 0.76 -5.52
CA ARG A 181 -23.47 0.92 -5.10
C ARG A 181 -24.23 1.80 -6.08
N LEU A 182 -25.48 1.47 -6.38
CA LEU A 182 -26.36 2.40 -7.07
C LEU A 182 -27.04 3.33 -6.05
N ILE A 183 -27.00 4.62 -6.34
CA ILE A 183 -27.70 5.66 -5.60
C ILE A 183 -28.73 6.30 -6.53
N GLY A 184 -29.90 6.59 -6.01
CA GLY A 184 -30.99 7.23 -6.74
C GLY A 184 -32.28 6.43 -6.64
N SER A 185 -33.36 7.03 -7.14
CA SER A 185 -34.68 6.40 -7.16
C SER A 185 -34.94 5.83 -8.55
N SER A 186 -35.52 4.63 -8.63
CA SER A 186 -36.00 4.04 -9.88
C SER A 186 -37.33 4.66 -10.33
N VAL A 187 -37.37 5.98 -10.40
CA VAL A 187 -38.52 6.78 -10.84
C VAL A 187 -38.13 7.49 -12.13
N GLU A 188 -39.11 7.72 -13.00
CA GLU A 188 -38.89 8.56 -14.18
C GLU A 188 -38.33 9.94 -13.78
N ASP A 189 -37.52 10.51 -14.67
CA ASP A 189 -36.82 11.78 -14.47
C ASP A 189 -35.89 11.84 -13.24
N SER A 190 -35.63 10.72 -12.57
CA SER A 190 -34.61 10.59 -11.53
C SER A 190 -33.31 9.99 -12.10
N ALA A 191 -32.17 10.52 -11.64
CA ALA A 191 -30.87 9.98 -12.00
C ALA A 191 -30.50 8.79 -11.10
N LEU A 192 -29.94 7.75 -11.71
CA LEU A 192 -29.18 6.72 -11.02
C LEU A 192 -27.69 7.05 -11.17
N VAL A 193 -26.98 7.04 -10.05
CA VAL A 193 -25.54 7.31 -9.96
C VAL A 193 -24.86 6.08 -9.41
N VAL A 194 -23.78 5.65 -10.06
CA VAL A 194 -22.90 4.61 -9.50
C VAL A 194 -21.93 5.27 -8.53
N ASP A 195 -22.00 4.85 -7.28
CA ASP A 195 -21.08 5.22 -6.22
C ASP A 195 -19.99 4.14 -6.10
N THR A 196 -18.77 4.50 -6.46
CA THR A 196 -17.57 3.66 -6.38
C THR A 196 -16.69 3.99 -5.17
N SER A 197 -17.13 4.88 -4.28
CA SER A 197 -16.33 5.35 -3.14
C SER A 197 -15.90 4.26 -2.15
N ASN A 198 -16.60 3.13 -2.14
CA ASN A 198 -16.29 2.00 -1.26
C ASN A 198 -15.37 0.96 -1.91
N ILE A 199 -14.95 1.16 -3.17
CA ILE A 199 -13.98 0.29 -3.83
C ILE A 199 -12.58 0.79 -3.51
N ALA A 200 -11.74 -0.09 -2.98
CA ALA A 200 -10.37 0.23 -2.63
C ALA A 200 -9.43 -0.92 -3.03
N ASP A 201 -8.19 -0.59 -3.35
CA ASP A 201 -7.13 -1.54 -3.65
C ASP A 201 -5.85 -1.02 -2.98
N GLU A 202 -5.04 -1.90 -2.39
CA GLU A 202 -3.80 -1.51 -1.70
C GLU A 202 -2.76 -0.98 -2.69
N ASP A 203 -2.73 -1.50 -3.92
CA ASP A 203 -1.87 -1.02 -5.01
C ASP A 203 -2.35 0.31 -5.63
N GLY A 204 -3.57 0.70 -5.27
CA GLY A 204 -4.29 1.83 -5.86
C GLY A 204 -5.31 1.42 -6.92
N ILE A 205 -6.33 2.27 -7.06
CA ILE A 205 -7.44 2.04 -7.98
C ILE A 205 -7.19 2.69 -9.34
N GLY A 206 -7.40 1.92 -10.42
CA GLY A 206 -7.46 2.44 -11.77
C GLY A 206 -8.76 3.18 -12.08
N GLY A 207 -8.93 3.61 -13.33
CA GLY A 207 -10.19 4.17 -13.81
C GLY A 207 -11.30 3.11 -13.86
N PHE A 208 -12.56 3.55 -13.71
CA PHE A 208 -13.72 2.69 -13.83
C PHE A 208 -14.41 2.86 -15.19
N ASP A 209 -14.72 1.74 -15.84
CA ASP A 209 -15.64 1.68 -16.97
C ASP A 209 -17.04 1.34 -16.46
N ILE A 210 -18.01 2.24 -16.70
CA ILE A 210 -19.38 2.07 -16.23
C ILE A 210 -20.29 1.76 -17.42
N SER A 211 -21.01 0.64 -17.35
CA SER A 211 -22.03 0.26 -18.33
C SER A 211 -23.39 0.04 -17.64
N TRP A 212 -24.44 0.60 -18.23
CA TRP A 212 -25.80 0.48 -17.73
C TRP A 212 -26.52 -0.66 -18.45
N GLN A 213 -27.23 -1.49 -17.68
CA GLN A 213 -28.02 -2.60 -18.20
C GLN A 213 -29.45 -2.50 -17.67
N ARG A 214 -30.40 -2.96 -18.48
CA ARG A 214 -31.82 -3.05 -18.10
C ARG A 214 -32.32 -4.46 -18.38
N SER A 215 -33.23 -4.97 -17.56
CA SER A 215 -33.91 -6.22 -17.88
C SER A 215 -34.95 -6.00 -18.99
N SER A 216 -35.11 -7.00 -19.86
CA SER A 216 -36.18 -7.07 -20.86
C SER A 216 -37.43 -7.81 -20.35
N SER A 217 -37.32 -8.49 -19.20
CA SER A 217 -38.44 -9.20 -18.60
C SER A 217 -39.32 -8.25 -17.79
N LYS A 218 -40.62 -8.21 -18.13
CA LYS A 218 -41.63 -7.57 -17.29
C LYS A 218 -41.99 -8.56 -16.18
N SER A 219 -41.72 -8.19 -14.93
CA SER A 219 -42.26 -8.89 -13.76
C SER A 219 -43.70 -8.47 -13.50
#